data_AF-A0A382LGP2-F1
#
_entry.id   AF-A0A382LGP2-F1
#
_cell.length_a   1.000
_cell.length_b   1.000
_cell.length_c   1.000
_cell.angle_alpha   90.00
_cell.angle_beta   90.00
_cell.angle_gamma   90.00
#
_symmetry.space_group_name_H-M   'P 1'
#
loop_
_entity.id
_entity.type
_entity.pdbx_description
1 polymer ?
#
loop_
_entity_poly.entity_id
_entity_poly.type
_entity_poly.pdbx_seq_one_letter_code
_entity_poly.pdbx_strand_id
1 'polypeptide(L)' 'AGLYLRDMPVIHIAEEKHVVVQNEHYWTGWPGVEDPYAAPYPPWNGHYLITMNLKATE' A
#
# COMPACT_ATOMS: atom_id res chain seq x y z
N ALA A 1 15.08 5.49 22.26
CA ALA A 1 14.36 6.79 22.36
C ALA A 1 15.29 7.97 22.71
N GLY A 2 16.19 7.85 23.71
CA GLY A 2 16.95 8.99 24.26
C GLY A 2 17.78 9.83 23.26
N LEU A 3 18.55 9.22 22.35
CA LEU A 3 19.36 9.98 21.38
C LEU A 3 18.51 10.62 20.27
N TYR A 4 17.52 9.88 19.76
CA TYR A 4 16.65 10.32 18.67
C TYR A 4 15.80 11.55 19.05
N LEU A 5 15.23 11.55 20.27
CA LEU A 5 14.43 12.68 20.76
C LEU A 5 15.30 13.85 21.23
N ARG A 6 16.53 13.59 21.70
CA ARG A 6 17.48 14.64 22.09
C ARG A 6 18.03 15.38 20.88
N ASP A 7 18.46 14.64 19.85
CA ASP A 7 19.14 15.20 18.69
C ASP A 7 18.15 15.56 17.56
N MET A 8 16.92 15.01 17.63
CA MET A 8 15.79 15.29 16.75
C MET A 8 16.18 15.48 15.27
N PRO A 9 16.88 14.51 14.64
CA PRO A 9 17.36 14.65 13.26
C PRO A 9 16.21 14.71 12.26
N VAL A 10 15.03 14.21 12.65
CA VAL A 10 13.79 14.28 11.89
C VAL A 10 12.67 14.64 12.86
N ILE A 11 11.82 15.59 12.47
CA ILE A 11 10.59 15.92 13.17
C ILE A 11 9.47 15.10 12.52
N HIS A 12 9.00 14.07 13.23
CA HIS A 12 7.83 13.33 12.80
C HIS A 12 6.57 14.17 13.02
N ILE A 13 5.82 14.44 11.96
CA ILE A 13 4.58 15.24 12.01
C ILE A 13 3.36 14.33 11.94
N ALA A 14 3.38 13.36 11.03
CA ALA A 14 2.30 12.40 10.79
C ALA A 14 2.84 11.18 10.04
N GLU A 15 2.01 10.13 9.97
CA GLU A 15 2.24 9.00 9.07
C GLU A 15 1.51 9.19 7.75
N GLU A 16 2.07 8.63 6.69
CA GLU A 16 1.46 8.66 5.37
C GLU A 16 0.25 7.72 5.33
N LYS A 17 -0.90 8.23 4.87
CA LYS A 17 -2.04 7.39 4.50
C LYS A 17 -1.94 7.03 3.03
N HIS A 18 -1.72 5.76 2.73
CA HIS A 18 -1.74 5.26 1.35
C HIS A 18 -3.17 5.15 0.83
N VAL A 19 -3.60 6.16 0.08
CA VAL A 19 -4.91 6.20 -0.59
C VAL A 19 -4.70 5.83 -2.06
N VAL A 20 -5.04 4.59 -2.41
CA VAL A 20 -4.94 4.08 -3.79
C VAL A 20 -6.33 3.66 -4.25
N VAL A 21 -6.75 4.19 -5.39
CA VAL A 21 -8.05 3.87 -6.01
C VAL A 21 -7.81 2.96 -7.19
N GLN A 22 -8.54 1.85 -7.24
CA GLN A 22 -8.41 0.85 -8.30
C GLN A 22 -9.63 0.89 -9.21
N ASN A 23 -9.41 0.70 -10.51
CA ASN A 23 -10.46 0.65 -11.53
C ASN A 23 -10.72 -0.81 -11.93
N GLU A 24 -11.99 -1.20 -11.95
CA GLU A 24 -12.42 -2.57 -12.25
C GLU A 24 -12.88 -2.79 -13.70
N HIS A 25 -12.71 -1.80 -14.58
CA HIS A 25 -13.14 -1.91 -15.98
C HIS A 25 -12.46 -3.05 -16.75
N TYR A 26 -11.16 -3.29 -16.51
CA TYR A 26 -10.39 -4.36 -17.17
C TYR A 26 -9.83 -5.41 -16.21
N TRP A 27 -9.70 -5.09 -14.93
CA TRP A 27 -9.03 -5.93 -13.95
C TRP A 27 -9.77 -5.95 -12.62
N THR A 28 -10.03 -7.14 -12.09
CA THR A 28 -10.62 -7.39 -10.77
C THR A 28 -9.62 -8.10 -9.86
N GLY A 29 -10.01 -8.34 -8.60
CA GLY A 29 -9.17 -9.04 -7.62
C GLY A 29 -8.15 -8.14 -6.94
N TRP A 30 -8.36 -6.83 -6.92
CA TRP A 30 -7.56 -5.88 -6.16
C TRP A 30 -7.64 -6.17 -4.65
N PRO A 31 -6.55 -6.01 -3.89
CA PRO A 31 -6.61 -6.16 -2.44
C PRO A 31 -7.46 -5.04 -1.83
N GLY A 32 -8.23 -5.39 -0.81
CA GLY A 32 -9.15 -4.49 -0.14
C GLY A 32 -9.40 -4.91 1.30
N VAL A 33 -10.35 -4.23 1.97
CA VAL A 33 -10.71 -4.59 3.36
C VAL A 33 -11.26 -6.01 3.44
N GLU A 34 -12.02 -6.45 2.44
CA GLU A 34 -12.61 -7.79 2.38
C GLU A 34 -11.60 -8.89 2.00
N ASP A 35 -10.53 -8.53 1.30
CA ASP A 35 -9.44 -9.45 0.92
C ASP A 35 -8.06 -8.75 1.03
N PRO A 36 -7.51 -8.62 2.25
CA PRO A 36 -6.33 -7.81 2.53
C PRO A 36 -5.00 -8.56 2.28
N TYR A 37 -4.88 -9.26 1.14
CA TYR A 37 -3.73 -10.12 0.85
C TYR A 37 -2.43 -9.36 0.52
N ALA A 38 -2.52 -8.06 0.22
CA ALA A 38 -1.37 -7.21 -0.06
C ALA A 38 -1.63 -5.74 0.30
N ALA A 39 -0.57 -5.03 0.66
CA ALA A 39 -0.59 -3.58 0.75
C ALA A 39 -0.72 -2.96 -0.66
N PRO A 40 -1.74 -2.12 -0.94
CA PRO A 40 -2.12 -1.72 -2.31
C PRO A 40 -1.24 -0.62 -2.93
N TYR A 41 -0.13 -0.23 -2.30
CA TYR A 41 0.67 0.92 -2.74
C TYR A 41 1.98 0.51 -3.45
N PRO A 42 2.29 1.08 -4.63
CA PRO A 42 3.60 0.91 -5.27
C PRO A 42 4.70 1.67 -4.52
N PRO A 43 6.00 1.43 -4.78
CA PRO A 43 6.57 0.46 -5.73
C PRO A 43 7.07 -0.83 -5.05
N TRP A 44 6.65 -1.10 -3.81
CA TRP A 44 7.21 -2.19 -3.02
C TRP A 44 6.76 -3.57 -3.49
N ASN A 45 7.36 -4.62 -2.93
CA ASN A 45 7.14 -6.02 -3.31
C ASN A 45 5.66 -6.46 -3.25
N GLY A 46 4.82 -5.82 -2.42
CA GLY A 46 3.38 -6.09 -2.38
C GLY A 46 2.70 -5.90 -3.74
N HIS A 47 3.16 -4.93 -4.54
CA HIS A 47 2.56 -4.65 -5.85
C HIS A 47 2.84 -5.76 -6.89
N TYR A 48 3.92 -6.52 -6.73
CA TYR A 48 4.17 -7.70 -7.55
C TYR A 48 3.15 -8.81 -7.24
N LEU A 49 2.87 -9.07 -5.96
CA LEU A 49 1.85 -10.03 -5.55
C LEU A 49 0.46 -9.65 -6.06
N ILE A 50 0.11 -8.37 -6.05
CA ILE A 50 -1.15 -7.86 -6.64
C ILE A 50 -1.24 -8.26 -8.10
N THR A 51 -0.20 -7.98 -8.88
CA THR A 51 -0.16 -8.29 -10.32
C THR A 51 -0.39 -9.79 -10.60
N MET A 52 0.10 -10.68 -9.72
CA MET A 52 -0.11 -12.13 -9.84
C MET A 52 -1.54 -12.59 -9.47
N ASN A 53 -2.30 -11.78 -8.73
CA ASN A 53 -3.66 -12.10 -8.28
C ASN A 53 -4.75 -11.40 -9.09
N LEU A 54 -4.39 -10.41 -9.91
CA LEU A 54 -5.34 -9.74 -10.80
C LEU A 54 -5.97 -10.72 -11.79
N LYS A 55 -7.25 -10.51 -12.06
CA LYS A 55 -8.02 -11.29 -13.04
C LYS A 55 -8.61 -10.33 -14.06
N ALA A 56 -8.60 -10.72 -15.33
CA ALA A 56 -9.31 -9.95 -16.36
C ALA A 56 -10.80 -9.92 -16.02
N THR A 57 -11.46 -8.79 -16.26
CA THR A 57 -12.92 -8.71 -16.23
C THR A 57 -13.49 -9.63 -17.33
N GLU A 58 -14.56 -10.37 -17.03
CA GLU A 58 -15.26 -11.23 -18.01
C GLU A 58 -15.80 -10.47 -19.22
#